data_AF-A0A9N9CQ75-F1
#
_entry.id   AF-A0A9N9CQ75-F1
#
_cell.length_a   1.000
_cell.length_b   1.000
_cell.length_c   1.000
_cell.angle_alpha   90.00
_cell.angle_beta   90.00
_cell.angle_gamma   90.00
#
_symmetry.space_group_name_H-M   'P 1'
#
loop_
_entity.id
_entity.type
_entity.pdbx_description
1 polymer ?
#
loop_
_entity_poly.entity_id
_entity_poly.type
_entity_poly.pdbx_seq_one_letter_code
_entity_poly.pdbx_strand_id
1 'polypeptide(L)'
;MAQTIFNHLSNGQKTETKHINFQQGNNQPYLSDEVLNVYDYFNSEHLKGELDLALFPNLRKITFQQNVRFNILESIDLSKNEKLSRIVIDGQNNDYFFEHNSFTLLIKEIQLSRIILACDIKDYRGTRWVWIKTTNYLKDQAIIPYFLVEDKKIEQLEAEVASLKQSLAQKDQTIAQNDRTIVDLNKKIQQTPTLDQFQELNNIALPCSDLDFDKLKQEVKRLKLKDFNPYFKEQKDSFEQLTTTTKNKAGDSLGAILDLLLQTNKQIIESKNESDNSFTQGQLLGQLLTCQTLLQTKFTSEELQSLLNKQKELLMLEKQSAILKQ
;
A
#
# COMPACT_ATOMS: atom_id res chain seq x y z
N MET A 1 11.42 27.22 -28.45
CA MET A 1 11.75 28.39 -29.29
C MET A 1 12.98 27.99 -30.06
N ALA A 2 13.24 28.56 -31.24
CA ALA A 2 14.64 28.63 -31.65
C ALA A 2 15.34 29.59 -30.67
N GLN A 3 15.84 29.04 -29.55
CA GLN A 3 16.64 29.70 -28.50
C GLN A 3 17.70 30.65 -29.13
N THR A 4 18.11 30.31 -30.35
CA THR A 4 18.98 31.04 -31.26
C THR A 4 18.67 32.52 -31.40
N ILE A 5 17.40 32.96 -31.38
CA ILE A 5 17.08 34.40 -31.54
C ILE A 5 17.50 35.25 -30.34
N PHE A 6 17.77 34.62 -29.19
CA PHE A 6 18.25 35.29 -27.98
C PHE A 6 19.68 34.90 -27.62
N ASN A 7 20.34 34.09 -28.46
CA ASN A 7 21.71 33.66 -28.21
C ASN A 7 22.72 34.81 -28.32
N HIS A 8 22.42 35.84 -29.11
CA HIS A 8 23.26 37.03 -29.21
C HIS A 8 23.12 37.99 -28.02
N LEU A 9 22.09 37.82 -27.18
CA LEU A 9 21.90 38.63 -25.98
C LEU A 9 22.84 38.14 -24.87
N SER A 10 23.56 39.08 -24.24
CA SER A 10 24.36 38.80 -23.06
C SER A 10 23.47 38.43 -21.85
N ASN A 11 24.07 37.78 -20.85
CA ASN A 11 23.34 37.47 -19.61
C ASN A 11 22.85 38.75 -18.91
N GLY A 12 23.63 39.84 -18.95
CA GLY A 12 23.21 41.14 -18.42
C GLY A 12 21.95 41.66 -19.10
N GLN A 13 21.94 41.68 -20.44
CA GLN A 13 20.77 42.11 -21.22
C GLN A 13 19.52 41.27 -20.93
N LYS A 14 19.68 39.95 -20.82
CA LYS A 14 18.62 39.02 -20.44
C LYS A 14 18.05 39.32 -19.05
N THR A 15 18.91 39.60 -18.07
CA THR A 15 18.48 39.95 -16.71
C THR A 15 17.89 41.36 -16.59
N GLU A 16 18.33 42.31 -17.41
CA GLU A 16 17.82 43.69 -17.41
C GLU A 16 16.47 43.83 -18.12
N THR A 17 16.14 42.89 -19.01
CA THR A 17 14.87 42.91 -19.76
C THR A 17 13.67 42.81 -18.81
N LYS A 18 12.85 43.87 -18.78
CA LYS A 18 11.57 43.92 -18.04
C LYS A 18 10.37 43.91 -18.96
N HIS A 19 10.55 44.17 -20.26
CA HIS A 19 9.48 44.16 -21.25
C HIS A 19 9.99 43.54 -22.55
N ILE A 20 9.27 42.55 -23.10
CA ILE A 20 9.51 42.08 -24.48
C ILE A 20 8.44 42.69 -25.37
N ASN A 21 8.87 43.41 -26.40
CA ASN A 21 8.01 44.04 -27.38
C ASN A 21 8.21 43.38 -28.76
N PHE A 22 7.24 42.58 -29.18
CA PHE A 22 7.21 42.02 -30.51
C PHE A 22 6.56 43.00 -31.46
N GLN A 23 7.21 43.32 -32.57
CA GLN A 23 6.72 44.29 -33.54
C GLN A 23 7.15 43.94 -34.97
N GLN A 24 6.53 44.59 -35.95
CA GLN A 24 6.89 44.39 -37.36
C GLN A 24 8.19 45.15 -37.70
N GLY A 25 9.14 44.49 -38.37
CA GLY A 25 10.33 45.15 -38.89
C GLY A 25 11.44 44.18 -39.29
N ASN A 26 12.58 44.73 -39.73
CA ASN A 26 13.69 43.96 -40.29
C ASN A 26 14.97 44.04 -39.44
N ASN A 27 14.86 44.48 -38.18
CA ASN A 27 16.01 44.67 -37.32
C ASN A 27 16.29 43.41 -36.48
N GLN A 28 17.56 43.18 -36.14
CA GLN A 28 17.90 42.17 -35.13
C GLN A 28 17.30 42.55 -33.78
N PRO A 29 16.98 41.58 -32.90
CA PRO A 29 16.48 41.89 -31.58
C PRO A 29 17.47 42.75 -30.80
N TYR A 30 17.00 43.83 -30.20
CA TYR A 30 17.85 44.73 -29.41
C TYR A 30 17.15 45.16 -28.14
N LEU A 31 17.95 45.41 -27.11
CA LEU A 31 17.51 45.93 -25.82
C LEU A 31 17.65 47.46 -25.82
N SER A 32 16.56 48.16 -25.49
CA SER A 32 16.55 49.62 -25.25
C SER A 32 15.70 49.90 -24.03
N ASP A 33 16.24 50.59 -23.04
CA ASP A 33 15.54 50.96 -21.80
C ASP A 33 14.76 49.80 -21.15
N GLU A 34 15.43 48.65 -20.98
CA GLU A 34 14.83 47.42 -20.41
C GLU A 34 13.73 46.77 -21.28
N VAL A 35 13.50 47.30 -22.49
CA VAL A 35 12.58 46.78 -23.50
C VAL A 35 13.36 46.01 -24.57
N LEU A 36 13.19 44.69 -24.60
CA LEU A 36 13.69 43.85 -25.67
C LEU A 36 12.74 43.92 -26.86
N ASN A 37 13.17 44.60 -27.91
CA ASN A 37 12.43 44.72 -29.16
C ASN A 37 12.75 43.52 -30.03
N VAL A 38 11.73 42.72 -30.35
CA VAL A 38 11.84 41.54 -31.21
C VAL A 38 11.04 41.81 -32.47
N TYR A 39 11.69 41.70 -33.62
CA TYR A 39 11.06 42.02 -34.89
C TYR A 39 10.65 40.75 -35.61
N ASP A 40 9.39 40.67 -36.01
CA ASP A 40 8.88 39.60 -36.86
C ASP A 40 9.15 39.94 -38.33
N TYR A 41 10.00 39.12 -38.95
CA TYR A 41 10.25 39.13 -40.38
C TYR A 41 9.10 38.42 -41.07
N PHE A 42 8.65 38.89 -42.24
CA PHE A 42 7.56 38.29 -43.05
C PHE A 42 7.75 36.78 -43.42
N ASN A 43 8.82 36.13 -42.95
CA ASN A 43 9.21 34.75 -43.22
C ASN A 43 9.93 34.06 -42.02
N SER A 44 9.70 34.47 -40.76
CA SER A 44 10.54 34.05 -39.63
C SER A 44 10.26 32.64 -39.07
N GLU A 45 10.81 31.58 -39.69
CA GLU A 45 10.92 30.24 -39.07
C GLU A 45 11.64 30.27 -37.70
N HIS A 46 12.34 31.36 -37.40
CA HIS A 46 13.08 31.59 -36.17
C HIS A 46 12.22 31.77 -34.91
N LEU A 47 10.91 32.07 -35.03
CA LEU A 47 10.00 32.16 -33.89
C LEU A 47 9.26 30.84 -33.58
N LYS A 48 9.66 29.74 -34.22
CA LYS A 48 9.03 28.41 -34.05
C LYS A 48 9.21 27.82 -32.65
N GLY A 49 8.13 27.23 -32.11
CA GLY A 49 8.13 26.43 -30.88
C GLY A 49 7.79 27.21 -29.60
N GLU A 50 8.24 26.72 -28.44
CA GLU A 50 7.90 27.27 -27.11
C GLU A 50 8.77 28.47 -26.68
N LEU A 51 8.22 29.64 -26.38
CA LEU A 51 8.97 30.76 -25.79
C LEU A 51 9.36 30.47 -24.33
N ASP A 52 10.66 30.26 -24.08
CA ASP A 52 11.22 30.02 -22.74
C ASP A 52 11.47 31.32 -21.97
N LEU A 53 10.61 31.61 -21.00
CA LEU A 53 10.69 32.81 -20.18
C LEU A 53 11.69 32.72 -19.01
N ALA A 54 12.31 31.55 -18.78
CA ALA A 54 13.36 31.40 -17.76
C ALA A 54 14.59 32.27 -18.07
N LEU A 55 14.80 32.60 -19.35
CA LEU A 55 15.88 33.47 -19.81
C LEU A 55 15.75 34.91 -19.29
N PHE A 56 14.55 35.36 -18.92
CA PHE A 56 14.28 36.77 -18.59
C PHE A 56 13.71 36.91 -17.17
N PRO A 57 14.48 36.65 -16.11
CA PRO A 57 13.96 36.51 -14.73
C PRO A 57 13.30 37.79 -14.17
N ASN A 58 13.51 38.94 -14.80
CA ASN A 58 12.92 40.24 -14.42
C ASN A 58 11.79 40.72 -15.34
N LEU A 59 11.39 39.90 -16.30
CA LEU A 59 10.31 40.21 -17.24
C LEU A 59 9.00 40.49 -16.49
N ARG A 60 8.36 41.61 -16.81
CA ARG A 60 7.08 42.03 -16.23
C ARG A 60 5.98 42.13 -17.26
N LYS A 61 6.34 42.38 -18.52
CA LYS A 61 5.40 42.68 -19.60
C LYS A 61 5.82 42.00 -20.91
N ILE A 62 4.86 41.44 -21.62
CA ILE A 62 5.00 41.09 -23.04
C ILE A 62 4.01 41.94 -23.83
N THR A 63 4.44 42.48 -24.97
CA THR A 63 3.57 43.21 -25.89
C THR A 63 3.71 42.65 -27.28
N PHE A 64 2.58 42.41 -27.91
CA PHE A 64 2.46 42.04 -29.31
C PHE A 64 1.89 43.25 -30.05
N GLN A 65 2.74 43.94 -30.81
CA GLN A 65 2.33 45.06 -31.65
C GLN A 65 1.80 44.59 -33.00
N GLN A 66 1.06 45.49 -33.66
CA GLN A 66 0.41 45.35 -34.97
C GLN A 66 1.09 44.39 -35.96
N ASN A 67 0.26 43.62 -36.67
CA ASN A 67 0.61 42.82 -37.86
C ASN A 67 1.71 41.77 -37.67
N VAL A 68 2.10 41.47 -36.43
CA VAL A 68 2.98 40.35 -36.14
C VAL A 68 2.23 39.04 -36.41
N ARG A 69 2.80 38.19 -37.27
CA ARG A 69 2.23 36.91 -37.70
C ARG A 69 3.01 35.78 -37.05
N PHE A 70 2.68 35.48 -35.80
CA PHE A 70 3.05 34.25 -35.11
C PHE A 70 2.24 33.04 -35.59
N ASN A 71 2.31 32.72 -36.88
CA ASN A 71 1.74 31.46 -37.37
C ASN A 71 2.59 30.24 -36.91
N ILE A 72 3.66 30.48 -36.14
CA ILE A 72 4.74 29.53 -35.86
C ILE A 72 5.08 29.44 -34.35
N LEU A 73 4.67 30.40 -33.52
CA LEU A 73 4.84 30.30 -32.06
C LEU A 73 3.83 29.27 -31.53
N GLU A 74 4.32 28.16 -30.98
CA GLU A 74 3.44 27.05 -30.59
C GLU A 74 2.91 27.25 -29.16
N SER A 75 3.77 27.75 -28.27
CA SER A 75 3.41 27.97 -26.87
C SER A 75 4.26 29.04 -26.18
N ILE A 76 3.73 29.60 -25.08
CA ILE A 76 4.47 30.44 -24.13
C ILE A 76 4.28 29.83 -22.74
N ASP A 77 5.38 29.48 -22.09
CA ASP A 77 5.36 28.94 -20.73
C ASP A 77 5.57 30.04 -19.69
N LEU A 78 4.45 30.48 -19.11
CA LEU A 78 4.41 31.53 -18.08
C LEU A 78 4.85 30.99 -16.72
N SER A 79 4.85 29.68 -16.52
CA SER A 79 5.25 29.04 -15.26
C SER A 79 6.73 29.28 -14.92
N LYS A 80 7.54 29.52 -15.95
CA LYS A 80 8.98 29.78 -15.85
C LYS A 80 9.33 31.23 -15.48
N ASN A 81 8.34 32.09 -15.26
CA ASN A 81 8.57 33.50 -14.94
C ASN A 81 7.59 34.04 -13.89
N GLU A 82 8.07 34.21 -12.66
CA GLU A 82 7.23 34.63 -11.53
C GLU A 82 6.85 36.12 -11.54
N LYS A 83 7.58 36.95 -12.29
CA LYS A 83 7.42 38.41 -12.29
C LYS A 83 6.55 38.94 -13.43
N LEU A 84 6.29 38.12 -14.45
CA LEU A 84 5.42 38.47 -15.55
C LEU A 84 3.99 38.68 -15.02
N SER A 85 3.45 39.88 -15.25
CA SER A 85 2.12 40.25 -14.78
C SER A 85 1.21 40.75 -15.89
N ARG A 86 1.74 40.96 -17.11
CA ARG A 86 0.98 41.56 -18.19
C ARG A 86 1.36 41.04 -19.57
N ILE A 87 0.35 40.63 -20.34
CA ILE A 87 0.48 40.39 -21.77
C ILE A 87 -0.49 41.33 -22.47
N VAL A 88 0.04 42.12 -23.41
CA VAL A 88 -0.72 43.13 -24.13
C VAL A 88 -0.71 42.82 -25.62
N ILE A 89 -1.87 42.84 -26.23
CA ILE A 89 -2.04 42.81 -27.70
C ILE A 89 -2.46 44.23 -28.10
N ASP A 90 -1.59 44.93 -28.82
CA ASP A 90 -1.67 46.37 -29.10
C ASP A 90 -1.73 46.63 -30.62
N GLY A 91 -2.87 47.11 -31.13
CA GLY A 91 -2.99 47.41 -32.56
C GLY A 91 -4.34 47.88 -33.09
N GLN A 92 -4.33 48.57 -34.24
CA GLN A 92 -5.53 48.73 -35.08
C GLN A 92 -5.66 47.43 -35.89
N ASN A 93 -6.82 46.74 -35.86
CA ASN A 93 -7.07 45.39 -36.41
C ASN A 93 -6.67 44.18 -35.54
N ASN A 94 -7.07 44.14 -34.27
CA ASN A 94 -6.85 42.96 -33.41
C ASN A 94 -7.56 41.69 -33.88
N ASP A 95 -8.63 41.84 -34.67
CA ASP A 95 -9.33 40.70 -35.28
C ASP A 95 -8.35 39.85 -36.10
N TYR A 96 -7.42 40.50 -36.82
CA TYR A 96 -6.38 39.80 -37.57
C TYR A 96 -5.39 39.05 -36.66
N PHE A 97 -5.11 39.53 -35.44
CA PHE A 97 -4.20 38.83 -34.54
C PHE A 97 -4.79 37.48 -34.12
N PHE A 98 -6.04 37.44 -33.67
CA PHE A 98 -6.66 36.19 -33.22
C PHE A 98 -7.07 35.26 -34.38
N GLU A 99 -7.36 35.81 -35.57
CA GLU A 99 -7.66 35.00 -36.75
C GLU A 99 -6.44 34.27 -37.32
N HIS A 100 -5.24 34.84 -37.18
CA HIS A 100 -4.04 34.32 -37.84
C HIS A 100 -3.03 33.69 -36.88
N ASN A 101 -3.18 33.89 -35.57
CA ASN A 101 -2.26 33.35 -34.56
C ASN A 101 -2.95 32.33 -33.65
N SER A 102 -2.42 31.11 -33.63
CA SER A 102 -2.81 30.06 -32.69
C SER A 102 -1.61 29.62 -31.87
N PHE A 103 -1.62 29.92 -30.57
CA PHE A 103 -0.57 29.47 -29.65
C PHE A 103 -1.15 29.10 -28.28
N THR A 104 -0.45 28.21 -27.57
CA THR A 104 -0.86 27.69 -26.26
C THR A 104 -0.21 28.51 -25.14
N LEU A 105 -1.01 28.99 -24.18
CA LEU A 105 -0.48 29.59 -22.96
C LEU A 105 -0.43 28.52 -21.85
N LEU A 106 0.77 28.23 -21.35
CA LEU A 106 0.94 27.37 -20.16
C LEU A 106 1.06 28.28 -18.94
N ILE A 107 0.10 28.17 -18.01
CA ILE A 107 -0.04 29.05 -16.86
C ILE A 107 -0.28 28.24 -15.60
N LYS A 108 0.47 28.53 -14.52
CA LYS A 108 0.18 27.95 -13.21
C LYS A 108 -1.09 28.57 -12.65
N GLU A 109 -1.87 27.78 -11.91
CA GLU A 109 -3.13 28.25 -11.32
C GLU A 109 -2.93 29.49 -10.44
N ILE A 110 -1.84 29.54 -9.65
CA ILE A 110 -1.50 30.69 -8.80
C ILE A 110 -1.24 31.98 -9.59
N GLN A 111 -0.84 31.88 -10.86
CA GLN A 111 -0.55 33.03 -11.71
C GLN A 111 -1.79 33.58 -12.41
N LEU A 112 -2.91 32.84 -12.45
CA LEU A 112 -4.16 33.28 -13.10
C LEU A 112 -4.70 34.59 -12.52
N SER A 113 -4.53 34.80 -11.22
CA SER A 113 -4.97 36.03 -10.54
C SER A 113 -4.08 37.25 -10.81
N ARG A 114 -2.88 37.04 -11.36
CA ARG A 114 -1.84 38.07 -11.50
C ARG A 114 -1.63 38.51 -12.95
N ILE A 115 -1.86 37.61 -13.91
CA ILE A 115 -1.64 37.91 -15.32
C ILE A 115 -2.85 38.65 -15.90
N ILE A 116 -2.60 39.86 -16.38
CA ILE A 116 -3.58 40.66 -17.11
C ILE A 116 -3.37 40.45 -18.60
N LEU A 117 -4.39 39.89 -19.26
CA LEU A 117 -4.50 39.87 -20.72
C LEU A 117 -5.29 41.10 -21.18
N ALA A 118 -4.65 41.99 -21.94
CA ALA A 118 -5.28 43.22 -22.43
C ALA A 118 -5.21 43.29 -23.97
N CYS A 119 -6.30 43.75 -24.58
CA CYS A 119 -6.46 43.89 -26.03
C CYS A 119 -6.97 45.29 -26.39
N ASP A 120 -6.31 46.00 -27.30
CA ASP A 120 -6.69 47.38 -27.68
C ASP A 120 -7.64 47.44 -28.90
N ILE A 121 -8.95 47.40 -28.71
CA ILE A 121 -9.88 47.42 -29.85
C ILE A 121 -10.09 48.87 -30.32
N LYS A 122 -9.64 49.18 -31.53
CA LYS A 122 -9.91 50.46 -32.18
C LYS A 122 -11.16 50.36 -33.05
N ASP A 123 -12.20 51.09 -32.67
CA ASP A 123 -13.42 51.24 -33.46
C ASP A 123 -13.41 52.61 -34.17
N TYR A 124 -14.33 52.85 -35.11
CA TYR A 124 -14.49 54.13 -35.83
C TYR A 124 -14.75 55.35 -34.91
N ARG A 125 -14.99 55.12 -33.61
CA ARG A 125 -15.17 56.16 -32.57
C ARG A 125 -13.92 56.46 -31.73
N GLY A 126 -12.77 55.84 -32.02
CA GLY A 126 -11.50 56.03 -31.30
C GLY A 126 -10.98 54.78 -30.60
N THR A 127 -9.83 54.89 -29.95
CA THR A 127 -9.15 53.81 -29.22
C THR A 127 -9.91 53.47 -27.93
N ARG A 128 -10.40 52.23 -27.78
CA ARG A 128 -11.02 51.75 -26.54
C ARG A 128 -10.25 50.56 -26.00
N TRP A 129 -9.65 50.74 -24.83
CA TRP A 129 -9.05 49.63 -24.08
C TRP A 129 -10.14 48.65 -23.64
N VAL A 130 -10.16 47.47 -24.25
CA VAL A 130 -11.01 46.38 -23.81
C VAL A 130 -10.15 45.44 -22.96
N TRP A 131 -10.29 45.60 -21.65
CA TRP A 131 -9.78 44.61 -20.73
C TRP A 131 -10.59 43.34 -20.93
N ILE A 132 -9.92 42.24 -21.30
CA ILE A 132 -10.50 40.93 -21.05
C ILE A 132 -10.48 40.81 -19.53
N LYS A 133 -11.57 41.23 -18.88
CA LYS A 133 -11.68 41.22 -17.42
C LYS A 133 -11.53 39.77 -16.97
N THR A 134 -10.36 39.46 -16.40
CA THR A 134 -10.02 38.18 -15.76
C THR A 134 -10.90 37.84 -14.55
N THR A 135 -11.91 38.66 -14.23
CA THR A 135 -12.85 38.45 -13.12
C THR A 135 -14.07 37.60 -13.48
N ASN A 136 -14.32 37.31 -14.76
CA ASN A 136 -15.24 36.24 -15.14
C ASN A 136 -14.39 35.07 -15.65
N TYR A 137 -14.31 34.02 -14.85
CA TYR A 137 -13.61 32.77 -15.05
C TYR A 137 -13.13 32.53 -16.49
N LEU A 138 -11.81 32.45 -16.69
CA LEU A 138 -11.19 31.99 -17.94
C LEU A 138 -11.71 30.61 -18.41
N LYS A 139 -12.36 29.84 -17.53
CA LYS A 139 -13.07 28.59 -17.86
C LYS A 139 -14.28 28.78 -18.77
N ASP A 140 -14.93 29.96 -18.73
CA ASP A 140 -16.17 30.22 -19.48
C ASP A 140 -15.91 30.95 -20.81
N GLN A 141 -14.67 31.37 -21.06
CA GLN A 141 -14.28 32.04 -22.30
C GLN A 141 -13.62 31.02 -23.23
N ALA A 142 -14.27 30.74 -24.36
CA ALA A 142 -13.74 29.88 -25.44
C ALA A 142 -12.59 30.56 -26.22
N ILE A 143 -11.64 31.16 -25.50
CA ILE A 143 -10.51 31.88 -26.07
C ILE A 143 -9.25 31.33 -25.40
N ILE A 144 -8.52 30.51 -26.17
CA ILE A 144 -7.21 29.87 -25.93
C ILE A 144 -7.29 28.55 -25.12
N PRO A 145 -6.90 27.40 -25.70
CA PRO A 145 -6.65 26.19 -24.91
C PRO A 145 -5.42 26.41 -24.04
N TYR A 146 -5.60 26.46 -22.72
CA TYR A 146 -4.50 26.44 -21.74
C TYR A 146 -4.55 25.14 -20.94
N PHE A 147 -3.38 24.62 -20.56
CA PHE A 147 -3.26 23.50 -19.63
C PHE A 147 -3.01 24.03 -18.21
N LEU A 148 -3.84 23.62 -17.26
CA LEU A 148 -3.65 23.90 -15.85
C LEU A 148 -2.64 22.90 -15.25
N VAL A 149 -1.56 23.41 -14.67
CA VAL A 149 -0.60 22.61 -13.90
C VAL A 149 -0.78 22.93 -12.41
N GLU A 150 -1.26 21.96 -11.63
CA GLU A 150 -1.39 22.08 -10.17
C GLU A 150 -0.05 21.74 -9.49
N ASP A 151 0.67 22.77 -9.02
CA ASP A 151 1.99 22.63 -8.38
C ASP A 151 2.00 21.62 -7.21
N LYS A 152 0.90 21.55 -6.45
CA LYS A 152 0.78 20.69 -5.27
C LYS A 152 0.82 19.18 -5.60
N LYS A 153 0.41 18.78 -6.81
CA LYS A 153 0.44 17.38 -7.24
C LYS A 153 1.84 16.94 -7.66
N ILE A 154 2.66 17.86 -8.17
CA ILE A 154 4.02 17.55 -8.61
C ILE A 154 4.91 17.27 -7.40
N GLU A 155 4.89 18.12 -6.38
CA GLU A 155 5.68 17.91 -5.15
C GLU A 155 5.32 16.60 -4.44
N GLN A 156 4.04 16.23 -4.42
CA GLN A 156 3.58 14.96 -3.86
C GLN A 156 4.12 13.76 -4.65
N LEU A 157 4.09 13.82 -5.98
CA LEU A 157 4.63 12.77 -6.84
C LEU A 157 6.15 12.65 -6.71
N GLU A 158 6.88 13.76 -6.59
CA GLU A 158 8.33 13.75 -6.39
C GLU A 158 8.71 13.10 -5.05
N ALA A 159 7.98 13.41 -3.97
CA ALA A 159 8.17 12.79 -2.67
C ALA A 159 7.88 11.28 -2.70
N GLU A 160 6.82 10.86 -3.40
CA GLU A 160 6.48 9.45 -3.56
C GLU A 160 7.56 8.69 -4.33
N VAL A 161 8.07 9.27 -5.43
CA VAL A 161 9.17 8.68 -6.22
C VAL A 161 10.45 8.56 -5.38
N ALA A 162 10.78 9.56 -4.55
CA ALA A 162 11.94 9.49 -3.68
C ALA A 162 11.81 8.36 -2.64
N SER A 163 10.63 8.21 -2.03
CA SER A 163 10.33 7.13 -1.08
C SER A 163 10.44 5.74 -1.74
N LEU A 164 9.88 5.58 -2.93
CA LEU A 164 9.95 4.31 -3.67
C LEU A 164 11.39 3.92 -4.04
N LYS A 165 12.23 4.89 -4.45
CA LYS A 165 13.66 4.64 -4.72
C LYS A 165 14.39 4.16 -3.47
N GLN A 166 14.11 4.74 -2.31
CA GLN A 166 14.72 4.30 -1.05
C GLN A 166 14.27 2.88 -0.67
N SER A 167 12.99 2.56 -0.84
CA SER A 167 12.46 1.21 -0.58
C SER A 167 13.08 0.15 -1.50
N LEU A 168 13.29 0.47 -2.78
CA LEU A 168 13.97 -0.40 -3.74
C LEU A 168 15.42 -0.70 -3.31
N ALA A 169 16.18 0.33 -2.94
CA ALA A 169 17.56 0.14 -2.48
C ALA A 169 17.67 -0.77 -1.24
N GLN A 170 16.72 -0.66 -0.30
CA GLN A 170 16.66 -1.55 0.88
C GLN A 170 16.35 -3.00 0.50
N LYS A 171 15.45 -3.22 -0.46
CA LYS A 171 15.13 -4.56 -0.96
C LYS A 171 16.34 -5.19 -1.66
N ASP A 172 17.06 -4.43 -2.48
CA ASP A 172 18.27 -4.92 -3.16
C ASP A 172 19.35 -5.36 -2.15
N GLN A 173 19.54 -4.59 -1.07
CA GLN A 173 20.45 -4.97 0.02
C GLN A 173 20.02 -6.27 0.71
N THR A 174 18.71 -6.46 0.92
CA THR A 174 18.15 -7.66 1.55
C THR A 174 18.35 -8.89 0.65
N ILE A 175 18.14 -8.75 -0.65
CA ILE A 175 18.37 -9.84 -1.63
C ILE A 175 19.84 -10.26 -1.60
N ALA A 176 20.77 -9.31 -1.67
CA ALA A 176 22.20 -9.60 -1.62
C ALA A 176 22.63 -10.33 -0.34
N GLN A 177 21.97 -10.06 0.80
CA GLN A 177 22.23 -10.75 2.06
C GLN A 177 21.65 -12.17 2.08
N ASN A 178 20.46 -12.36 1.51
CA ASN A 178 19.85 -13.68 1.37
C ASN A 178 20.68 -14.57 0.44
N ASP A 179 21.19 -14.05 -0.67
CA ASP A 179 22.06 -14.80 -1.59
C ASP A 179 23.32 -15.31 -0.89
N ARG A 180 23.96 -14.47 -0.06
CA ARG A 180 25.11 -14.89 0.76
C ARG A 180 24.74 -16.02 1.71
N THR A 181 23.56 -15.96 2.32
CA THR A 181 23.06 -16.98 3.25
C THR A 181 22.79 -18.30 2.51
N ILE A 182 22.21 -18.24 1.32
CA ILE A 182 21.97 -19.41 0.47
C ILE A 182 23.30 -20.08 0.10
N VAL A 183 24.32 -19.30 -0.29
CA VAL A 183 25.65 -19.83 -0.60
C VAL A 183 26.27 -20.53 0.62
N ASP A 184 26.17 -19.92 1.81
CA ASP A 184 26.71 -20.52 3.05
C ASP A 184 25.96 -21.81 3.45
N LEU A 185 24.63 -21.82 3.32
CA LEU A 185 23.81 -23.01 3.57
C LEU A 185 24.12 -24.13 2.57
N ASN A 186 24.26 -23.82 1.29
CA ASN A 186 24.66 -24.81 0.28
C ASN A 186 26.04 -25.40 0.56
N LYS A 187 26.99 -24.57 1.00
CA LYS A 187 28.32 -25.04 1.43
C LYS A 187 28.21 -25.98 2.63
N LYS A 188 27.38 -25.65 3.63
CA LYS A 188 27.12 -26.53 4.78
C LYS A 188 26.46 -27.84 4.37
N ILE A 189 25.52 -27.83 3.44
CA ILE A 189 24.88 -29.05 2.91
C ILE A 189 25.92 -29.94 2.22
N GLN A 190 26.81 -29.37 1.40
CA GLN A 190 27.88 -30.14 0.75
C GLN A 190 28.93 -30.69 1.73
N GLN A 191 29.12 -30.05 2.87
CA GLN A 191 30.02 -30.50 3.94
C GLN A 191 29.34 -31.44 4.94
N THR A 192 28.01 -31.51 4.94
CA THR A 192 27.27 -32.40 5.84
C THR A 192 27.36 -33.81 5.27
N PRO A 193 27.75 -34.81 6.09
CA PRO A 193 27.79 -36.18 5.62
C PRO A 193 26.44 -36.60 5.06
N THR A 194 26.44 -37.22 3.87
CA THR A 194 25.20 -37.73 3.29
C THR A 194 24.65 -38.90 4.12
N LEU A 195 23.36 -39.19 3.96
CA LEU A 195 22.73 -40.34 4.61
C LEU A 195 23.52 -41.63 4.36
N ASP A 196 24.04 -41.79 3.14
CA ASP A 196 24.85 -42.94 2.73
C ASP A 196 26.18 -43.00 3.48
N GLN A 197 26.87 -41.87 3.68
CA GLN A 197 28.10 -41.81 4.48
C GLN A 197 27.84 -42.10 5.96
N PHE A 198 26.68 -41.67 6.48
CA PHE A 198 26.25 -42.00 7.84
C PHE A 198 25.89 -43.48 7.97
N GLN A 199 25.24 -44.07 6.97
CA GLN A 199 24.93 -45.50 6.93
C GLN A 199 26.21 -46.34 6.84
N GLU A 200 27.19 -45.92 6.05
CA GLU A 200 28.49 -46.59 5.97
C GLU A 200 29.23 -46.52 7.32
N LEU A 201 29.28 -45.34 7.95
CA LEU A 201 29.82 -45.19 9.31
C LEU A 201 29.06 -46.04 10.34
N ASN A 202 27.73 -46.10 10.25
CA ASN A 202 26.91 -46.93 11.13
C ASN A 202 27.16 -48.42 10.91
N ASN A 203 27.33 -48.87 9.67
CA ASN A 203 27.66 -50.25 9.34
C ASN A 203 29.08 -50.63 9.80
N ILE A 204 30.00 -49.66 9.83
CA ILE A 204 31.35 -49.83 10.40
C ILE A 204 31.32 -49.86 11.93
N ALA A 205 30.58 -48.95 12.56
CA ALA A 205 30.50 -48.82 14.02
C ALA A 205 29.62 -49.89 14.69
N LEU A 206 28.60 -50.36 13.99
CA LEU A 206 27.64 -51.38 14.41
C LEU A 206 27.49 -52.41 13.27
N PRO A 207 28.44 -53.35 13.13
CA PRO A 207 28.40 -54.39 12.09
C PRO A 207 27.26 -55.42 12.27
N CYS A 208 26.40 -55.25 13.28
CA CYS A 208 25.23 -56.09 13.50
C CYS A 208 24.07 -55.65 12.60
N SER A 209 24.03 -56.25 11.41
CA SER A 209 22.92 -56.20 10.46
C SER A 209 21.71 -57.03 10.91
N ASP A 210 21.14 -56.73 12.09
CA ASP A 210 19.91 -57.38 12.58
C ASP A 210 19.09 -56.51 13.56
N LEU A 211 19.43 -55.23 13.73
CA LEU A 211 18.59 -54.31 14.52
C LEU A 211 17.38 -53.89 13.70
N ASP A 212 16.39 -54.77 13.68
CA ASP A 212 15.06 -54.49 13.18
C ASP A 212 14.38 -53.49 14.14
N PHE A 213 14.56 -52.20 13.84
CA PHE A 213 13.95 -51.11 14.60
C PHE A 213 12.42 -51.17 14.54
N ASP A 214 11.83 -51.75 13.50
CA ASP A 214 10.39 -51.97 13.42
C ASP A 214 9.96 -53.02 14.43
N LYS A 215 10.72 -54.12 14.57
CA LYS A 215 10.51 -55.14 15.61
C LYS A 215 10.71 -54.56 17.01
N LEU A 216 11.73 -53.72 17.22
CA LEU A 216 11.93 -53.02 18.50
C LEU A 216 10.76 -52.08 18.81
N LYS A 217 10.30 -51.30 17.82
CA LYS A 217 9.17 -50.39 17.94
C LYS A 217 7.87 -51.15 18.26
N GLN A 218 7.64 -52.29 17.61
CA GLN A 218 6.52 -53.18 17.89
C GLN A 218 6.61 -53.76 19.31
N GLU A 219 7.79 -54.21 19.74
CA GLU A 219 7.98 -54.78 21.08
C GLU A 219 7.83 -53.74 22.18
N VAL A 220 8.32 -52.51 21.98
CA VAL A 220 8.10 -51.37 22.89
C VAL A 220 6.60 -51.04 22.97
N LYS A 221 5.88 -51.05 21.84
CA LYS A 221 4.43 -50.85 21.82
C LYS A 221 3.69 -51.97 22.56
N ARG A 222 4.10 -53.23 22.36
CA ARG A 222 3.56 -54.41 23.04
C ARG A 222 3.75 -54.32 24.55
N LEU A 223 4.95 -53.96 25.00
CA LEU A 223 5.27 -53.80 26.42
C LEU A 223 4.45 -52.66 27.06
N LYS A 224 4.37 -51.50 26.40
CA LYS A 224 3.51 -50.39 26.86
C LYS A 224 2.05 -50.80 26.99
N LEU A 225 1.50 -51.53 26.01
CA LEU A 225 0.12 -52.03 26.07
C LEU A 225 -0.08 -53.09 27.16
N LYS A 226 0.93 -53.94 27.39
CA LYS A 226 0.88 -55.00 28.41
C LYS A 226 0.68 -54.42 29.81
N ASP A 227 1.35 -53.31 30.12
CA ASP A 227 1.27 -52.67 31.44
C ASP A 227 0.08 -51.68 31.50
N PHE A 228 -0.25 -51.04 30.39
CA PHE A 228 -1.33 -50.06 30.33
C PHE A 228 -2.73 -50.69 30.34
N ASN A 229 -2.95 -51.82 29.65
CA ASN A 229 -4.28 -52.41 29.52
C ASN A 229 -4.89 -52.91 30.85
N PRO A 230 -4.13 -53.60 31.74
CA PRO A 230 -4.63 -53.98 33.05
C PRO A 230 -5.04 -52.77 33.88
N TYR A 231 -4.21 -51.73 33.90
CA TYR A 231 -4.49 -50.49 34.62
C TYR A 231 -5.74 -49.78 34.08
N PHE A 232 -5.86 -49.64 32.75
CA PHE A 232 -7.04 -49.05 32.13
C PHE A 232 -8.32 -49.82 32.47
N LYS A 233 -8.26 -51.16 32.42
CA LYS A 233 -9.39 -52.01 32.79
C LYS A 233 -9.80 -51.83 34.26
N GLU A 234 -8.83 -51.82 35.17
CA GLU A 234 -9.08 -51.60 36.60
C GLU A 234 -9.75 -50.24 36.86
N GLN A 235 -9.28 -49.16 36.21
CA GLN A 235 -9.89 -47.84 36.35
C GLN A 235 -11.32 -47.81 35.79
N LYS A 236 -11.57 -48.49 34.67
CA LYS A 236 -12.91 -48.61 34.08
C LYS A 236 -13.87 -49.35 35.01
N ASP A 237 -13.47 -50.52 35.50
CA ASP A 237 -14.27 -51.34 36.41
C ASP A 237 -14.56 -50.57 37.72
N SER A 238 -13.56 -49.85 38.25
CA SER A 238 -13.71 -49.02 39.44
C SER A 238 -14.67 -47.84 39.23
N PHE A 239 -14.66 -47.20 38.06
CA PHE A 239 -15.58 -46.12 37.72
C PHE A 239 -17.02 -46.63 37.53
N GLU A 240 -17.21 -47.80 36.92
CA GLU A 240 -18.52 -48.42 36.75
C GLU A 240 -19.15 -48.80 38.09
N GLN A 241 -18.35 -49.36 39.01
CA GLN A 241 -18.78 -49.63 40.39
C GLN A 241 -19.16 -48.35 41.15
N LEU A 242 -18.35 -47.29 41.02
CA LEU A 242 -18.64 -46.00 41.65
C LEU A 242 -19.95 -45.41 41.10
N THR A 243 -20.13 -45.43 39.78
CA THR A 243 -21.34 -44.93 39.12
C THR A 243 -22.57 -45.70 39.58
N THR A 244 -22.50 -47.04 39.64
CA THR A 244 -23.60 -47.89 40.10
C THR A 244 -23.95 -47.61 41.56
N THR A 245 -22.95 -47.47 42.42
CA THR A 245 -23.14 -47.16 43.85
C THR A 245 -23.77 -45.80 44.05
N THR A 246 -23.28 -44.77 43.35
CA THR A 246 -23.83 -43.42 43.39
C THR A 246 -25.26 -43.40 42.86
N LYS A 247 -25.56 -44.13 41.77
CA LYS A 247 -26.92 -44.22 41.21
C LYS A 247 -27.89 -44.89 42.18
N ASN A 248 -27.48 -45.97 42.83
CA ASN A 248 -28.28 -46.64 43.87
C ASN A 248 -28.54 -45.71 45.07
N LYS A 249 -27.56 -44.89 45.48
CA LYS A 249 -27.73 -43.87 46.54
C LYS A 249 -28.67 -42.73 46.11
N ALA A 250 -28.64 -42.35 44.83
CA ALA A 250 -29.49 -41.31 44.27
C ALA A 250 -30.98 -41.73 44.29
N GLY A 251 -31.26 -42.99 43.96
CA GLY A 251 -32.61 -43.50 43.69
C GLY A 251 -33.14 -43.04 42.33
N ASP A 252 -34.28 -43.59 41.88
CA ASP A 252 -34.76 -43.45 40.49
C ASP A 252 -34.91 -41.99 40.03
N SER A 253 -35.39 -41.10 40.90
CA SER A 253 -35.65 -39.69 40.57
C SER A 253 -34.38 -38.85 40.37
N LEU A 254 -33.32 -39.12 41.14
CA LEU A 254 -32.04 -38.41 41.03
C LEU A 254 -31.03 -39.18 40.16
N GLY A 255 -31.26 -40.47 39.92
CA GLY A 255 -30.43 -41.29 39.04
C GLY A 255 -30.40 -40.77 37.61
N ALA A 256 -31.54 -40.31 37.09
CA ALA A 256 -31.61 -39.67 35.77
C ALA A 256 -30.81 -38.36 35.70
N ILE A 257 -30.79 -37.58 36.80
CA ILE A 257 -30.02 -36.33 36.90
C ILE A 257 -28.51 -36.66 36.99
N LEU A 258 -28.14 -37.75 37.66
CA LEU A 258 -26.76 -38.24 37.71
C LEU A 258 -26.27 -38.69 36.32
N ASP A 259 -27.09 -39.42 35.58
CA ASP A 259 -26.77 -39.81 34.20
C ASP A 259 -26.57 -38.56 33.32
N LEU A 260 -27.44 -37.56 33.46
CA LEU A 260 -27.33 -36.28 32.75
C LEU A 260 -26.07 -35.51 33.14
N LEU A 261 -25.70 -35.49 34.43
CA LEU A 261 -24.46 -34.90 34.92
C LEU A 261 -23.23 -35.52 34.23
N LEU A 262 -23.16 -36.86 34.22
CA LEU A 262 -22.06 -37.60 33.59
C LEU A 262 -22.00 -37.38 32.08
N GLN A 263 -23.16 -37.36 31.41
CA GLN A 263 -23.24 -37.09 29.98
C GLN A 263 -22.75 -35.67 29.63
N THR A 264 -23.22 -34.68 30.38
CA THR A 264 -22.85 -33.26 30.19
C THR A 264 -21.35 -33.06 30.41
N ASN A 265 -20.79 -33.66 31.46
CA ASN A 265 -19.35 -33.59 31.73
C ASN A 265 -18.52 -34.26 30.63
N LYS A 266 -18.96 -35.40 30.10
CA LYS A 266 -18.31 -36.05 28.94
C LYS A 266 -18.25 -35.12 27.73
N GLN A 267 -19.38 -34.48 27.37
CA GLN A 267 -19.45 -33.53 26.26
C GLN A 267 -18.53 -32.33 26.46
N ILE A 268 -18.42 -31.80 27.68
CA ILE A 268 -17.48 -30.71 28.01
C ILE A 268 -16.03 -31.14 27.79
N ILE A 269 -15.68 -32.39 28.15
CA ILE A 269 -14.31 -32.90 28.03
C ILE A 269 -13.94 -33.18 26.57
N GLU A 270 -14.90 -33.68 25.78
CA GLU A 270 -14.71 -33.97 24.36
C GLU A 270 -14.66 -32.70 23.50
N SER A 271 -15.53 -31.71 23.77
CA SER A 271 -15.59 -30.44 23.03
C SER A 271 -14.39 -29.51 23.21
N LYS A 272 -13.58 -29.68 24.27
CA LYS A 272 -12.34 -28.88 24.46
C LYS A 272 -11.29 -29.06 23.34
N ASN A 273 -11.48 -30.01 22.44
CA ASN A 273 -10.55 -30.33 21.36
C ASN A 273 -11.02 -29.83 19.96
N GLU A 274 -12.25 -29.34 19.82
CA GLU A 274 -12.83 -28.87 18.55
C GLU A 274 -13.35 -27.43 18.71
N SER A 275 -12.78 -26.49 17.94
CA SER A 275 -13.07 -25.04 17.85
C SER A 275 -14.00 -24.41 18.91
N ASP A 276 -13.44 -23.49 19.70
CA ASP A 276 -14.08 -22.70 20.77
C ASP A 276 -15.35 -21.94 20.33
N ASN A 277 -16.51 -22.60 20.35
CA ASN A 277 -17.81 -21.91 20.42
C ASN A 277 -18.17 -21.65 21.89
N SER A 278 -17.75 -20.49 22.38
CA SER A 278 -17.91 -20.05 23.79
C SER A 278 -19.35 -20.14 24.32
N PHE A 279 -20.35 -19.99 23.44
CA PHE A 279 -21.76 -20.09 23.80
C PHE A 279 -22.19 -21.51 24.18
N THR A 280 -21.86 -22.52 23.38
CA THR A 280 -22.20 -23.93 23.65
C THR A 280 -21.50 -24.42 24.92
N GLN A 281 -20.25 -23.99 25.14
CA GLN A 281 -19.52 -24.31 26.35
C GLN A 281 -20.16 -23.67 27.60
N GLY A 282 -20.62 -22.42 27.49
CA GLY A 282 -21.37 -21.75 28.55
C GLY A 282 -22.67 -22.47 28.91
N GLN A 283 -23.41 -22.96 27.91
CA GLN A 283 -24.64 -23.75 28.14
C GLN A 283 -24.35 -25.07 28.86
N LEU A 284 -23.34 -25.82 28.43
CA LEU A 284 -22.97 -27.09 29.06
C LEU A 284 -22.50 -26.91 30.50
N LEU A 285 -21.71 -25.86 30.79
CA LEU A 285 -21.31 -25.53 32.16
C LEU A 285 -22.51 -25.15 33.04
N GLY A 286 -23.48 -24.40 32.50
CA GLY A 286 -24.73 -24.08 33.21
C GLY A 286 -25.58 -25.30 33.53
N GLN A 287 -25.68 -26.25 32.58
CA GLN A 287 -26.36 -27.54 32.78
C GLN A 287 -25.66 -28.39 33.83
N LEU A 288 -24.32 -28.47 33.79
CA LEU A 288 -23.51 -29.20 34.77
C LEU A 288 -23.74 -28.65 36.18
N LEU A 289 -23.70 -27.32 36.35
CA LEU A 289 -23.92 -26.66 37.64
C LEU A 289 -25.33 -26.95 38.18
N THR A 290 -26.35 -26.90 37.31
CA THR A 290 -27.73 -27.20 37.69
C THR A 290 -27.88 -28.64 38.17
N CYS A 291 -27.28 -29.60 37.46
CA CYS A 291 -27.27 -31.00 37.88
C CYS A 291 -26.55 -31.17 39.23
N GLN A 292 -25.41 -30.50 39.44
CA GLN A 292 -24.71 -30.52 40.73
C GLN A 292 -25.57 -29.96 41.86
N THR A 293 -26.23 -28.82 41.67
CA THR A 293 -27.12 -28.21 42.67
C THR A 293 -28.30 -29.12 43.01
N LEU A 294 -28.90 -29.78 42.03
CA LEU A 294 -30.01 -30.72 42.27
C LEU A 294 -29.54 -31.96 43.04
N LEU A 295 -28.33 -32.45 42.74
CA LEU A 295 -27.74 -33.62 43.39
C LEU A 295 -27.15 -33.33 44.78
N GLN A 296 -26.87 -32.06 45.11
CA GLN A 296 -26.42 -31.64 46.45
C GLN A 296 -27.43 -31.95 47.56
N THR A 297 -28.68 -32.28 47.20
CA THR A 297 -29.70 -32.77 48.13
C THR A 297 -29.37 -34.16 48.71
N LYS A 298 -28.51 -34.95 48.05
CA LYS A 298 -28.13 -36.31 48.46
C LYS A 298 -26.64 -36.60 48.45
N PHE A 299 -25.85 -35.77 47.77
CA PHE A 299 -24.42 -35.95 47.63
C PHE A 299 -23.68 -34.72 48.13
N THR A 300 -22.50 -34.92 48.71
CA THR A 300 -21.63 -33.79 49.00
C THR A 300 -21.00 -33.26 47.70
N SER A 301 -20.56 -32.01 47.73
CA SER A 301 -19.80 -31.42 46.62
C SER A 301 -18.56 -32.26 46.27
N GLU A 302 -17.90 -32.80 47.30
CA GLU A 302 -16.70 -33.65 47.17
C GLU A 302 -17.01 -35.00 46.50
N GLU A 303 -18.13 -35.64 46.85
CA GLU A 303 -18.57 -36.89 46.21
C GLU A 303 -18.82 -36.69 44.71
N LEU A 304 -19.51 -35.60 44.34
CA LEU A 304 -19.79 -35.26 42.95
C LEU A 304 -18.51 -34.88 42.19
N GLN A 305 -17.61 -34.10 42.82
CA GLN A 305 -16.35 -33.72 42.19
C GLN A 305 -15.42 -34.92 41.98
N SER A 306 -15.38 -35.85 42.94
CA SER A 306 -14.62 -37.09 42.83
C SER A 306 -15.09 -37.94 41.65
N LEU A 307 -16.41 -38.09 41.48
CA LEU A 307 -17.00 -38.80 40.34
C LEU A 307 -16.64 -38.14 39.00
N LEU A 308 -16.76 -36.81 38.90
CA LEU A 308 -16.44 -36.06 37.68
C LEU A 308 -14.95 -36.09 37.33
N ASN A 309 -14.08 -36.00 38.33
CA ASN A 309 -12.63 -36.11 38.15
C ASN A 309 -12.26 -37.51 37.64
N LYS A 310 -12.83 -38.56 38.24
CA LYS A 310 -12.56 -39.94 37.83
C LYS A 310 -13.07 -40.23 36.41
N GLN A 311 -14.20 -39.65 36.02
CA GLN A 311 -14.68 -39.70 34.63
C GLN A 311 -13.68 -39.04 33.66
N LYS A 312 -13.11 -37.89 34.04
CA LYS A 312 -12.10 -37.19 33.24
C LYS A 312 -10.82 -38.00 33.10
N GLU A 313 -10.33 -38.60 34.17
CA GLU A 313 -9.17 -39.49 34.15
C GLU A 313 -9.41 -40.67 33.21
N LEU A 314 -10.58 -41.33 33.30
CA LEU A 314 -10.93 -42.45 32.44
C LEU A 314 -10.96 -42.07 30.95
N LEU A 315 -11.56 -40.92 30.60
CA LEU A 315 -11.59 -40.43 29.22
C LEU A 315 -10.20 -40.11 28.68
N MET A 316 -9.28 -39.61 29.51
CA MET A 316 -7.89 -39.39 29.12
C MET A 316 -7.15 -40.72 28.87
N LEU A 317 -7.39 -41.72 29.71
CA LEU A 317 -6.84 -43.07 29.51
C LEU A 317 -7.42 -43.75 28.27
N GLU A 318 -8.70 -43.53 27.93
CA GLU A 318 -9.30 -44.01 26.67
C GLU A 318 -8.58 -43.44 25.45
N LYS A 319 -8.31 -42.12 25.45
CA LYS A 319 -7.53 -41.47 24.38
C LYS A 319 -6.11 -42.04 24.28
N GLN A 320 -5.44 -42.23 25.42
CA GLN A 320 -4.10 -42.81 25.45
C GLN A 320 -4.09 -44.28 24.96
N SER A 321 -5.13 -45.06 25.29
CA SER A 321 -5.32 -46.42 24.76
C SER A 321 -5.42 -46.43 23.24
N ALA A 322 -6.17 -45.48 22.66
CA ALA A 322 -6.34 -45.37 21.22
C ALA A 322 -5.00 -45.06 20.52
N ILE A 323 -4.21 -44.14 21.06
CA ILE A 323 -2.87 -43.80 20.54
C ILE A 323 -1.93 -45.00 20.61
N LEU A 324 -1.95 -45.75 21.73
CA LEU A 324 -1.09 -46.93 21.91
C LEU A 324 -1.51 -48.10 21.02
N LYS A 325 -2.71 -48.10 20.45
CA LYS A 325 -3.19 -49.13 19.51
C LYS A 325 -2.88 -48.81 18.04
N GLN A 326 -2.81 -47.53 17.65
CA GLN A 326 -2.40 -47.06 16.32
C GLN A 326 -0.94 -47.40 16.02
#